data_AF-A0A2V8VU52-F1
#
_entry.id   AF-A0A2V8VU52-F1
#
_cell.length_a   1.000
_cell.length_b   1.000
_cell.length_c   1.000
_cell.angle_alpha   90.00
_cell.angle_beta   90.00
_cell.angle_gamma   90.00
#
_symmetry.space_group_name_H-M   'P 1'
#
loop_
_entity.id
_entity.type
_entity.pdbx_description
1 polymer ?
#
loop_
_entity_poly.entity_id
_entity_poly.type
_entity_poly.pdbx_seq_one_letter_code
_entity_poly.pdbx_strand_id
1 'polypeptide(L)'
;MQKQFHPHVSGLLCRLANRVGSRYYPARAGRWTRPVRKKDDRDGRRRADDAARGKRLMRPERLARGLALLTLCLAGMGCEGIVDHLKANFAAKQGNDLYKAQDYQKAVEWYRYSLYLNPELPIAYHNAGLAFMALYKPGSHHPKDLYYAQQAIDHLERFLNYEPDNEEAKNQLLTVFLQAERYDDAAKFFEAEMKERGSDPEVASRLAQILGMIYAKKGDFDSSLEWYKKRAEIQKDNPEALYTIGVLCWDKVYHAGITMDLDKRKELVEMGMDYLQRAADIRNDYFEATSYINLMYREKAKLAQLAGNMEDFAKYTQEADKFMKLSLEQRKKAMAKKG
;
A
#
# COMPACT_ATOMS: atom_id res chain seq x y z
N MET A 1 40.61 8.33 -13.49
CA MET A 1 39.32 7.94 -14.10
C MET A 1 38.84 6.63 -13.46
N GLN A 2 38.05 6.70 -12.40
CA GLN A 2 37.44 5.52 -11.76
C GLN A 2 35.92 5.69 -11.82
N LYS A 3 35.26 4.92 -12.69
CA LYS A 3 33.80 4.71 -12.66
C LYS A 3 33.51 3.67 -11.57
N GLN A 4 33.11 4.11 -10.38
CA GLN A 4 32.50 3.22 -9.38
C GLN A 4 31.00 3.13 -9.66
N PHE A 5 30.58 1.97 -10.17
CA PHE A 5 29.18 1.58 -10.27
C PHE A 5 28.67 1.25 -8.85
N HIS A 6 27.90 2.16 -8.24
CA HIS A 6 27.07 1.86 -7.07
C HIS A 6 25.61 1.71 -7.52
N PRO A 7 24.93 0.59 -7.23
CA PRO A 7 23.52 0.44 -7.58
C PRO A 7 22.70 1.42 -6.73
N HIS A 8 21.92 2.24 -7.41
CA HIS A 8 20.99 3.21 -6.84
C HIS A 8 20.18 2.61 -5.66
N VAL A 9 20.07 3.37 -4.56
CA VAL A 9 19.16 3.15 -3.41
C VAL A 9 17.70 2.93 -3.87
N SER A 10 17.33 3.44 -5.05
CA SER A 10 16.09 3.15 -5.76
C SER A 10 15.81 1.64 -5.94
N GLY A 11 16.84 0.83 -6.19
CA GLY A 11 16.70 -0.61 -6.45
C GLY A 11 16.54 -1.50 -5.22
N LEU A 12 16.79 -0.99 -4.00
CA LEU A 12 16.62 -1.77 -2.76
C LEU A 12 15.18 -1.65 -2.21
N LEU A 13 14.61 -0.44 -2.26
CA LEU A 13 13.18 -0.24 -2.00
C LEU A 13 12.31 -0.97 -3.05
N CYS A 14 12.78 -1.05 -4.30
CA CYS A 14 12.12 -1.80 -5.37
C CYS A 14 12.18 -3.34 -5.18
N ARG A 15 13.23 -3.86 -4.51
CA ARG A 15 13.36 -5.31 -4.23
C ARG A 15 12.47 -5.81 -3.10
N LEU A 16 12.06 -4.95 -2.17
CA LEU A 16 11.05 -5.27 -1.16
C LEU A 16 9.63 -5.28 -1.77
N ALA A 17 9.37 -4.48 -2.80
CA ALA A 17 8.11 -4.49 -3.54
C ALA A 17 7.93 -5.76 -4.42
N ASN A 18 9.00 -6.30 -4.98
CA ASN A 18 8.95 -7.43 -5.93
C ASN A 18 8.78 -8.84 -5.31
N ARG A 19 8.44 -8.97 -4.03
CA ARG A 19 8.18 -10.28 -3.39
C ARG A 19 6.70 -10.61 -3.24
N VAL A 20 5.81 -9.71 -3.65
CA VAL A 20 4.36 -9.92 -3.70
C VAL A 20 3.97 -9.99 -5.18
N GLY A 21 4.09 -11.16 -5.79
CA GLY A 21 3.80 -11.31 -7.21
C GLY A 21 4.14 -12.68 -7.74
N SER A 22 3.20 -13.61 -7.61
CA SER A 22 2.80 -14.57 -8.65
C SER A 22 2.18 -15.82 -8.02
N ARG A 23 0.85 -15.92 -8.12
CA ARG A 23 0.13 -17.14 -8.50
C ARG A 23 -1.33 -16.81 -8.74
N TYR A 24 -1.66 -16.68 -10.02
CA TYR A 24 -3.02 -16.53 -10.50
C TYR A 24 -3.76 -17.88 -10.32
N TYR A 25 -4.78 -17.93 -9.48
CA TYR A 25 -5.75 -19.04 -9.44
C TYR A 25 -7.17 -18.46 -9.47
N PRO A 26 -8.06 -18.95 -10.35
CA PRO A 26 -9.45 -18.50 -10.38
C PRO A 26 -10.21 -19.07 -9.17
N ALA A 27 -10.75 -18.20 -8.31
CA ALA A 27 -11.57 -18.61 -7.18
C ALA A 27 -12.95 -19.13 -7.65
N ARG A 28 -13.31 -20.33 -7.20
CA ARG A 28 -14.64 -20.94 -7.35
C ARG A 28 -15.66 -20.25 -6.45
N ALA A 29 -16.84 -19.98 -6.99
CA ALA A 29 -17.99 -19.45 -6.25
C ALA A 29 -18.48 -20.43 -5.16
N GLY A 30 -18.31 -20.06 -3.89
CA GLY A 30 -18.88 -20.73 -2.73
C GLY A 30 -20.22 -20.11 -2.33
N ARG A 31 -21.23 -20.96 -2.20
CA ARG A 31 -22.63 -20.62 -1.91
C ARG A 31 -22.80 -20.36 -0.40
N TRP A 32 -23.23 -19.18 0.00
CA TRP A 32 -23.51 -18.84 1.40
C TRP A 32 -25.00 -19.06 1.74
N THR A 33 -25.29 -19.94 2.69
CA THR A 33 -26.58 -20.01 3.39
C THR A 33 -26.42 -19.44 4.80
N ARG A 34 -27.20 -18.41 5.14
CA ARG A 34 -27.26 -17.84 6.51
C ARG A 34 -28.27 -18.61 7.39
N PRO A 35 -28.02 -18.79 8.70
CA PRO A 35 -29.01 -19.32 9.62
C PRO A 35 -29.96 -18.22 10.12
N VAL A 36 -31.24 -18.55 10.22
CA VAL A 36 -32.32 -17.68 10.72
C VAL A 36 -32.29 -17.65 12.26
N ARG A 37 -32.27 -16.44 12.83
CA ARG A 37 -32.38 -16.19 14.27
C ARG A 37 -33.87 -16.16 14.65
N LYS A 38 -34.29 -16.99 15.62
CA LYS A 38 -35.65 -16.95 16.21
C LYS A 38 -35.86 -15.62 16.93
N LYS A 39 -37.05 -15.03 16.76
CA LYS A 39 -37.48 -13.80 17.42
C LYS A 39 -38.41 -14.19 18.58
N ASP A 40 -38.09 -13.70 19.77
CA ASP A 40 -38.84 -13.96 21.01
C ASP A 40 -40.20 -13.25 21.01
N ASP A 41 -41.20 -13.99 21.48
CA ASP A 41 -42.55 -13.52 21.80
C ASP A 41 -42.52 -12.68 23.08
N ARG A 42 -42.72 -11.37 22.95
CA ARG A 42 -43.22 -10.50 24.02
C ARG A 42 -43.61 -9.14 23.45
N ASP A 43 -44.89 -8.99 23.10
CA ASP A 43 -45.69 -7.81 23.45
C ASP A 43 -47.13 -7.99 22.97
N GLY A 44 -47.88 -8.77 23.74
CA GLY A 44 -49.32 -8.64 23.82
C GLY A 44 -49.66 -7.48 24.77
N ARG A 45 -50.65 -6.69 24.37
CA ARG A 45 -51.28 -5.57 25.10
C ARG A 45 -50.63 -4.21 24.89
N ARG A 46 -51.02 -3.57 23.79
CA ARG A 46 -51.57 -2.21 23.74
C ARG A 46 -52.03 -1.97 22.30
N ARG A 47 -53.19 -1.31 22.13
CA ARG A 47 -53.92 -1.04 20.86
C ARG A 47 -55.00 -2.07 20.49
N ALA A 48 -55.84 -2.44 21.44
CA ALA A 48 -57.28 -2.42 21.18
C ALA A 48 -57.73 -1.02 21.59
N ASP A 49 -58.29 -0.24 20.64
CA ASP A 49 -59.21 0.90 20.86
C ASP A 49 -59.34 1.88 19.67
N ASP A 50 -58.75 1.60 18.49
CA ASP A 50 -59.03 2.35 17.26
C ASP A 50 -59.88 1.58 16.23
N ALA A 51 -60.50 0.46 16.63
CA ALA A 51 -61.33 -0.37 15.77
C ALA A 51 -62.79 0.12 15.66
N ALA A 52 -63.02 1.39 15.33
CA ALA A 52 -64.39 1.89 15.11
C ALA A 52 -64.48 3.10 14.17
N ARG A 53 -63.82 3.08 13.01
CA ARG A 53 -64.15 4.01 11.91
C ARG A 53 -64.09 3.32 10.54
N GLY A 54 -65.28 3.03 10.01
CA GLY A 54 -65.58 2.86 8.59
C GLY A 54 -64.80 1.82 7.80
N LYS A 55 -65.23 0.54 7.85
CA LYS A 55 -64.86 -0.44 6.82
C LYS A 55 -65.54 -0.09 5.49
N ARG A 56 -64.95 0.82 4.72
CA ARG A 56 -65.15 0.86 3.26
C ARG A 56 -64.38 -0.33 2.70
N LEU A 57 -65.02 -1.50 2.65
CA LEU A 57 -64.48 -2.64 1.92
C LEU A 57 -64.26 -2.20 0.47
N MET A 58 -62.99 -2.12 0.05
CA MET A 58 -62.69 -1.93 -1.36
C MET A 58 -63.36 -3.07 -2.14
N ARG A 59 -64.11 -2.73 -3.19
CA ARG A 59 -64.70 -3.73 -4.08
C ARG A 59 -63.58 -4.67 -4.58
N PRO A 60 -63.79 -6.00 -4.64
CA PRO A 60 -62.76 -6.97 -5.00
C PRO A 60 -62.06 -6.63 -6.34
N GLU A 61 -62.77 -6.00 -7.27
CA GLU A 61 -62.22 -5.49 -8.54
C GLU A 61 -61.18 -4.38 -8.36
N ARG A 62 -61.31 -3.51 -7.36
CA ARG A 62 -60.32 -2.45 -7.07
C ARG A 62 -59.08 -3.01 -6.40
N LEU A 63 -59.24 -4.05 -5.58
CA LEU A 63 -58.14 -4.77 -4.94
C LEU A 63 -57.36 -5.60 -5.97
N ALA A 64 -58.07 -6.28 -6.88
CA ALA A 64 -57.48 -7.00 -8.01
C ALA A 64 -56.76 -6.07 -8.98
N ARG A 65 -57.33 -4.89 -9.31
CA ARG A 65 -56.66 -3.88 -10.13
C ARG A 65 -55.43 -3.28 -9.43
N GLY A 66 -55.50 -3.04 -8.13
CA GLY A 66 -54.36 -2.59 -7.32
C GLY A 66 -53.22 -3.60 -7.30
N LEU A 67 -53.54 -4.89 -7.10
CA LEU A 67 -52.56 -5.99 -7.15
C LEU A 67 -51.96 -6.19 -8.55
N ALA A 68 -52.78 -6.10 -9.61
CA ALA A 68 -52.33 -6.21 -10.99
C ALA A 68 -51.40 -5.05 -11.39
N LEU A 69 -51.66 -3.82 -10.92
CA LEU A 69 -50.76 -2.68 -11.12
C LEU A 69 -49.46 -2.84 -10.32
N LEU A 70 -49.52 -3.38 -9.10
CA LEU A 70 -48.33 -3.64 -8.29
C LEU A 70 -47.43 -4.71 -8.93
N THR A 71 -48.01 -5.78 -9.48
CA THR A 71 -47.25 -6.82 -10.20
C THR A 71 -46.68 -6.31 -11.52
N LEU A 72 -47.40 -5.43 -12.24
CA LEU A 72 -46.88 -4.79 -13.46
C LEU A 72 -45.71 -3.83 -13.15
N CYS A 73 -45.80 -3.06 -12.06
CA CYS A 73 -44.72 -2.18 -11.60
C CYS A 73 -43.49 -2.97 -11.12
N LEU A 74 -43.68 -4.09 -10.41
CA LEU A 74 -42.59 -4.97 -9.99
C LEU A 74 -41.94 -5.72 -11.16
N ALA A 75 -42.72 -6.05 -12.21
CA ALA A 75 -42.20 -6.66 -13.43
C ALA A 75 -41.41 -5.68 -14.31
N GLY A 76 -41.83 -4.41 -14.37
CA GLY A 76 -41.15 -3.36 -15.13
C GLY A 76 -39.79 -2.95 -14.54
N MET A 77 -39.68 -2.86 -13.22
CA MET A 77 -38.42 -2.49 -12.54
C MET A 77 -37.44 -3.65 -12.37
N GLY A 78 -37.92 -4.90 -12.42
CA GLY A 78 -37.08 -6.08 -12.15
C GLY A 78 -36.27 -6.58 -13.33
N CYS A 79 -36.77 -6.47 -14.56
CA CYS A 79 -36.12 -7.05 -15.74
C CYS A 79 -35.02 -6.15 -16.34
N GLU A 80 -35.19 -4.82 -16.30
CA GLU A 80 -34.22 -3.87 -16.87
C GLU A 80 -32.88 -3.92 -16.12
N GLY A 81 -32.92 -3.90 -14.78
CA GLY A 81 -31.70 -4.02 -13.97
C GLY A 81 -30.96 -5.34 -14.17
N ILE A 82 -31.67 -6.48 -14.25
CA ILE A 82 -31.05 -7.80 -14.47
C ILE A 82 -30.34 -7.85 -15.83
N VAL A 83 -30.97 -7.33 -16.89
CA VAL A 83 -30.38 -7.29 -18.23
C VAL A 83 -29.15 -6.38 -18.25
N ASP A 84 -29.20 -5.24 -17.58
CA ASP A 84 -28.07 -4.31 -17.52
C ASP A 84 -26.90 -4.86 -16.68
N HIS A 85 -27.16 -5.57 -15.58
CA HIS A 85 -26.12 -6.31 -14.86
C HIS A 85 -25.44 -7.38 -15.73
N LEU A 86 -26.19 -8.11 -16.56
CA LEU A 86 -25.61 -9.09 -17.49
C LEU A 86 -24.77 -8.42 -18.57
N LYS A 87 -25.27 -7.33 -19.17
CA LYS A 87 -24.52 -6.54 -20.15
C LYS A 87 -23.26 -5.93 -19.55
N ALA A 88 -23.31 -5.46 -18.29
CA ALA A 88 -22.15 -4.93 -17.58
C ALA A 88 -21.06 -6.01 -17.43
N ASN A 89 -21.42 -7.21 -16.97
CA ASN A 89 -20.45 -8.31 -16.87
C ASN A 89 -19.86 -8.70 -18.23
N PHE A 90 -20.67 -8.70 -19.29
CA PHE A 90 -20.18 -8.91 -20.65
C PHE A 90 -19.21 -7.81 -21.08
N ALA A 91 -19.54 -6.54 -20.84
CA ALA A 91 -18.69 -5.40 -21.15
C ALA A 91 -17.35 -5.47 -20.38
N ALA A 92 -17.37 -5.80 -19.09
CA ALA A 92 -16.16 -6.04 -18.29
C ALA A 92 -15.31 -7.17 -18.87
N LYS A 93 -15.95 -8.26 -19.37
CA LYS A 93 -15.23 -9.34 -20.05
C LYS A 93 -14.55 -8.87 -21.34
N GLN A 94 -15.22 -8.06 -22.16
CA GLN A 94 -14.61 -7.46 -23.36
C GLN A 94 -13.41 -6.58 -22.99
N GLY A 95 -13.54 -5.77 -21.94
CA GLY A 95 -12.43 -5.01 -21.37
C GLY A 95 -11.24 -5.89 -20.96
N ASN A 96 -11.51 -7.02 -20.29
CA ASN A 96 -10.47 -7.97 -19.88
C ASN A 96 -9.75 -8.60 -21.08
N ASP A 97 -10.49 -8.93 -22.14
CA ASP A 97 -9.93 -9.54 -23.35
C ASP A 97 -9.02 -8.53 -24.09
N LEU A 98 -9.41 -7.25 -24.14
CA LEU A 98 -8.58 -6.16 -24.66
C LEU A 98 -7.37 -5.84 -23.78
N TYR A 99 -7.53 -5.88 -22.45
CA TYR A 99 -6.43 -5.69 -21.51
C TYR A 99 -5.35 -6.77 -21.70
N LYS A 100 -5.74 -8.04 -21.89
CA LYS A 100 -4.81 -9.13 -22.21
C LYS A 100 -4.11 -8.92 -23.55
N ALA A 101 -4.80 -8.32 -24.52
CA ALA A 101 -4.24 -7.90 -25.79
C ALA A 101 -3.39 -6.61 -25.69
N GLN A 102 -3.24 -6.03 -24.49
CA GLN A 102 -2.52 -4.78 -24.22
C GLN A 102 -3.12 -3.53 -24.90
N ASP A 103 -4.37 -3.63 -25.39
CA ASP A 103 -5.11 -2.48 -25.92
C ASP A 103 -5.83 -1.77 -24.75
N TYR A 104 -5.04 -1.12 -23.90
CA TYR A 104 -5.50 -0.56 -22.64
C TYR A 104 -6.48 0.60 -22.83
N GLN A 105 -6.32 1.39 -23.90
CA GLN A 105 -7.24 2.49 -24.22
C GLN A 105 -8.65 1.95 -24.47
N LYS A 106 -8.80 0.94 -25.35
CA LYS A 106 -10.12 0.34 -25.58
C LYS A 106 -10.62 -0.44 -24.38
N ALA A 107 -9.74 -1.07 -23.61
CA ALA A 107 -10.13 -1.75 -22.38
C ALA A 107 -10.84 -0.78 -21.41
N VAL A 108 -10.28 0.42 -21.21
CA VAL A 108 -10.89 1.48 -20.38
C VAL A 108 -12.27 1.88 -20.88
N GLU A 109 -12.47 2.00 -22.20
CA GLU A 109 -13.80 2.32 -22.77
C GLU A 109 -14.85 1.25 -22.42
N TRP A 110 -14.48 -0.03 -22.52
CA TRP A 110 -15.36 -1.13 -22.14
C TRP A 110 -15.65 -1.20 -20.64
N TYR A 111 -14.66 -0.92 -19.79
CA TYR A 111 -14.90 -0.84 -18.35
C TYR A 111 -15.80 0.33 -17.98
N ARG A 112 -15.65 1.48 -18.65
CA ARG A 112 -16.57 2.62 -18.48
C ARG A 112 -17.99 2.27 -18.87
N TYR A 113 -18.17 1.58 -20.00
CA TYR A 113 -19.48 1.10 -20.42
C TYR A 113 -20.06 0.08 -19.42
N SER A 114 -19.23 -0.82 -18.89
CA SER A 114 -19.62 -1.74 -17.81
C SER A 114 -20.11 -0.99 -16.58
N LEU A 115 -19.39 0.04 -16.13
CA LEU A 115 -19.72 0.83 -14.94
C LEU A 115 -20.90 1.77 -15.16
N TYR A 116 -21.16 2.18 -16.40
CA TYR A 116 -22.37 2.90 -16.78
C TYR A 116 -23.62 2.03 -16.61
N LEU A 117 -23.55 0.77 -17.07
CA LEU A 117 -24.64 -0.20 -16.95
C LEU A 117 -24.83 -0.70 -15.51
N ASN A 118 -23.72 -0.90 -14.79
CA ASN A 118 -23.76 -1.31 -13.39
C ASN A 118 -22.68 -0.56 -12.58
N PRO A 119 -23.06 0.57 -11.94
CA PRO A 119 -22.15 1.33 -11.08
C PRO A 119 -21.75 0.61 -9.78
N GLU A 120 -22.38 -0.53 -9.46
CA GLU A 120 -22.11 -1.32 -8.27
C GLU A 120 -21.36 -2.62 -8.60
N LEU A 121 -20.51 -2.61 -9.63
CA LEU A 121 -19.70 -3.76 -10.04
C LEU A 121 -18.23 -3.58 -9.60
N PRO A 122 -17.81 -4.12 -8.44
CA PRO A 122 -16.46 -3.87 -7.89
C PRO A 122 -15.35 -4.31 -8.83
N ILE A 123 -15.50 -5.48 -9.46
CA ILE A 123 -14.48 -6.03 -10.37
C ILE A 123 -14.22 -5.12 -11.57
N ALA A 124 -15.23 -4.37 -12.05
CA ALA A 124 -15.04 -3.43 -13.14
C ALA A 124 -14.24 -2.19 -12.71
N TYR A 125 -14.41 -1.74 -11.45
CA TYR A 125 -13.55 -0.70 -10.88
C TYR A 125 -12.09 -1.18 -10.76
N HIS A 126 -11.87 -2.38 -10.21
CA HIS A 126 -10.50 -2.92 -10.09
C HIS A 126 -9.81 -3.01 -11.46
N ASN A 127 -10.48 -3.61 -12.44
CA ASN A 127 -9.92 -3.80 -13.77
C ASN A 127 -9.73 -2.48 -14.54
N ALA A 128 -10.63 -1.51 -14.36
CA ALA A 128 -10.44 -0.15 -14.87
C ALA A 128 -9.18 0.50 -14.26
N GLY A 129 -9.02 0.40 -12.93
CA GLY A 129 -7.84 0.89 -12.22
C GLY A 129 -6.55 0.33 -12.83
N LEU A 130 -6.47 -0.99 -12.99
CA LEU A 130 -5.33 -1.66 -13.63
C LEU A 130 -5.06 -1.19 -15.06
N ALA A 131 -6.11 -0.99 -15.86
CA ALA A 131 -5.95 -0.48 -17.23
C ALA A 131 -5.40 0.95 -17.25
N PHE A 132 -5.87 1.82 -16.35
CA PHE A 132 -5.31 3.15 -16.19
C PHE A 132 -3.86 3.14 -15.67
N MET A 133 -3.52 2.22 -14.76
CA MET A 133 -2.13 2.01 -14.34
C MET A 133 -1.23 1.66 -15.51
N ALA A 134 -1.68 0.78 -16.41
CA ALA A 134 -0.92 0.38 -17.59
C ALA A 134 -0.76 1.52 -18.63
N LEU A 135 -1.72 2.43 -18.69
CA LEU A 135 -1.65 3.65 -19.52
C LEU A 135 -0.75 4.73 -18.93
N TYR A 136 -0.65 4.77 -17.60
CA TYR A 136 0.13 5.79 -16.91
C TYR A 136 1.62 5.63 -17.18
N LYS A 137 2.28 6.75 -17.48
CA LYS A 137 3.73 6.83 -17.62
C LYS A 137 4.35 7.45 -16.35
N PRO A 138 5.07 6.66 -15.52
CA PRO A 138 5.68 7.17 -14.29
C PRO A 138 6.58 8.40 -14.51
N GLY A 139 6.45 9.39 -13.63
CA GLY A 139 7.20 10.66 -13.70
C GLY A 139 6.76 11.62 -14.83
N SER A 140 5.77 11.25 -15.65
CA SER A 140 5.22 12.16 -16.66
C SER A 140 4.27 13.17 -16.04
N HIS A 141 4.46 14.44 -16.39
CA HIS A 141 3.61 15.56 -15.96
C HIS A 141 2.65 16.02 -17.07
N HIS A 142 2.56 15.27 -18.18
CA HIS A 142 1.64 15.59 -19.26
C HIS A 142 0.18 15.45 -18.77
N PRO A 143 -0.76 16.35 -19.12
CA PRO A 143 -2.13 16.31 -18.61
C PRO A 143 -2.84 14.96 -18.76
N LYS A 144 -2.62 14.27 -19.89
CA LYS A 144 -3.17 12.92 -20.13
C LYS A 144 -2.66 11.87 -19.12
N ASP A 145 -1.39 11.95 -18.72
CA ASP A 145 -0.77 10.96 -17.82
C ASP A 145 -1.19 11.26 -16.37
N LEU A 146 -1.25 12.55 -16.00
CA LEU A 146 -1.86 12.97 -14.72
C LEU A 146 -3.32 12.51 -14.61
N TYR A 147 -4.07 12.59 -15.72
CA TYR A 147 -5.41 12.05 -15.80
C TYR A 147 -5.45 10.53 -15.61
N TYR A 148 -4.59 9.76 -16.27
CA TYR A 148 -4.53 8.32 -16.08
C TYR A 148 -4.16 7.92 -14.65
N ALA A 149 -3.18 8.60 -14.04
CA ALA A 149 -2.85 8.38 -12.63
C ALA A 149 -4.05 8.66 -11.71
N GLN A 150 -4.75 9.77 -11.90
CA GLN A 150 -5.94 10.10 -11.11
C GLN A 150 -7.04 9.05 -11.30
N GLN A 151 -7.32 8.63 -12.52
CA GLN A 151 -8.35 7.61 -12.78
C GLN A 151 -7.97 6.25 -12.18
N ALA A 152 -6.70 5.86 -12.20
CA ALA A 152 -6.24 4.64 -11.53
C ALA A 152 -6.50 4.71 -10.03
N ILE A 153 -6.18 5.85 -9.39
CA ILE A 153 -6.43 6.10 -7.96
C ILE A 153 -7.93 6.03 -7.66
N ASP A 154 -8.76 6.80 -8.37
CA ASP A 154 -10.21 6.88 -8.13
C ASP A 154 -10.88 5.50 -8.21
N HIS A 155 -10.51 4.71 -9.22
CA HIS A 155 -11.08 3.38 -9.43
C HIS A 155 -10.60 2.36 -8.39
N LEU A 156 -9.33 2.41 -7.98
CA LEU A 156 -8.81 1.53 -6.92
C LEU A 156 -9.39 1.90 -5.55
N GLU A 157 -9.50 3.19 -5.21
CA GLU A 157 -10.18 3.64 -3.99
C GLU A 157 -11.66 3.21 -4.00
N ARG A 158 -12.34 3.34 -5.14
CA ARG A 158 -13.73 2.89 -5.28
C ARG A 158 -13.86 1.37 -5.10
N PHE A 159 -12.92 0.58 -5.62
CA PHE A 159 -12.88 -0.87 -5.40
C PHE A 159 -12.65 -1.21 -3.92
N LEU A 160 -11.72 -0.52 -3.25
CA LEU A 160 -11.41 -0.70 -1.83
C LEU A 160 -12.58 -0.33 -0.90
N ASN A 161 -13.52 0.51 -1.34
CA ASN A 161 -14.77 0.72 -0.61
C ASN A 161 -15.66 -0.54 -0.55
N TYR A 162 -15.54 -1.45 -1.53
CA TYR A 162 -16.24 -2.74 -1.53
C TYR A 162 -15.41 -3.84 -0.88
N GLU A 163 -14.09 -3.83 -1.09
CA GLU A 163 -13.15 -4.82 -0.55
C GLU A 163 -12.03 -4.15 0.28
N PRO A 164 -12.33 -3.63 1.48
CA PRO A 164 -11.38 -2.84 2.29
C PRO A 164 -10.18 -3.65 2.81
N ASP A 165 -10.27 -4.98 2.79
CA ASP A 165 -9.21 -5.89 3.22
C ASP A 165 -8.36 -6.43 2.05
N ASN A 166 -8.59 -5.94 0.83
CA ASN A 166 -7.84 -6.40 -0.34
C ASN A 166 -6.44 -5.76 -0.38
N GLU A 167 -5.46 -6.45 0.22
CA GLU A 167 -4.06 -6.00 0.30
C GLU A 167 -3.40 -5.82 -1.07
N GLU A 168 -3.78 -6.63 -2.07
CA GLU A 168 -3.26 -6.49 -3.42
C GLU A 168 -3.70 -5.17 -4.06
N ALA A 169 -4.97 -4.80 -3.92
CA ALA A 169 -5.46 -3.51 -4.40
C ALA A 169 -4.85 -2.32 -3.64
N LYS A 170 -4.59 -2.44 -2.33
CA LYS A 170 -3.84 -1.43 -1.56
C LYS A 170 -2.40 -1.27 -2.06
N ASN A 171 -1.72 -2.37 -2.39
CA ASN A 171 -0.37 -2.33 -2.96
C ASN A 171 -0.36 -1.68 -4.35
N GLN A 172 -1.37 -1.95 -5.17
CA GLN A 172 -1.55 -1.31 -6.46
C GLN A 172 -1.80 0.19 -6.31
N LEU A 173 -2.68 0.58 -5.37
CA LEU A 173 -2.96 1.98 -5.08
C LEU A 173 -1.70 2.71 -4.59
N LEU A 174 -0.95 2.12 -3.65
CA LEU A 174 0.34 2.63 -3.19
C LEU A 174 1.32 2.79 -4.36
N THR A 175 1.38 1.82 -5.27
CA THR A 175 2.26 1.89 -6.45
C THR A 175 1.93 3.10 -7.31
N VAL A 176 0.65 3.35 -7.60
CA VAL A 176 0.24 4.53 -8.38
C VAL A 176 0.58 5.82 -7.66
N PHE A 177 0.27 5.91 -6.36
CA PHE A 177 0.60 7.11 -5.58
C PHE A 177 2.09 7.42 -5.63
N LEU A 178 2.95 6.42 -5.45
CA LEU A 178 4.41 6.62 -5.46
C LEU A 178 4.94 6.97 -6.86
N GLN A 179 4.44 6.33 -7.92
CA GLN A 179 4.87 6.62 -9.29
C GLN A 179 4.41 7.99 -9.79
N ALA A 180 3.24 8.44 -9.31
CA ALA A 180 2.69 9.76 -9.56
C ALA A 180 3.18 10.84 -8.58
N GLU A 181 4.11 10.48 -7.68
CA GLU A 181 4.68 11.37 -6.67
C GLU A 181 3.63 12.05 -5.76
N ARG A 182 2.44 11.43 -5.64
CA ARG A 182 1.32 11.88 -4.81
C ARG A 182 1.50 11.42 -3.37
N TYR A 183 2.60 11.80 -2.75
CA TYR A 183 3.00 11.32 -1.43
C TYR A 183 2.05 11.75 -0.32
N ASP A 184 1.48 12.96 -0.41
CA ASP A 184 0.53 13.47 0.58
C ASP A 184 -0.79 12.67 0.58
N ASP A 185 -1.29 12.33 -0.62
CA ASP A 185 -2.50 11.52 -0.74
C ASP A 185 -2.25 10.08 -0.26
N ALA A 186 -1.08 9.52 -0.58
CA ALA A 186 -0.66 8.21 -0.06
C ALA A 186 -0.62 8.21 1.47
N ALA A 187 0.06 9.20 2.07
CA ALA A 187 0.17 9.33 3.51
C ALA A 187 -1.22 9.44 4.15
N LYS A 188 -2.08 10.31 3.63
CA LYS A 188 -3.45 10.48 4.12
C LYS A 188 -4.25 9.17 4.11
N PHE A 189 -4.16 8.40 3.03
CA PHE A 189 -4.84 7.11 2.91
C PHE A 189 -4.37 6.11 3.99
N PHE A 190 -3.05 5.89 4.09
CA PHE A 190 -2.50 4.90 5.02
C PHE A 190 -2.51 5.36 6.49
N GLU A 191 -2.50 6.67 6.76
CA GLU A 191 -2.71 7.21 8.10
C GLU A 191 -4.16 7.01 8.57
N ALA A 192 -5.14 7.12 7.67
CA ALA A 192 -6.52 6.78 7.98
C ALA A 192 -6.65 5.29 8.32
N GLU A 193 -6.04 4.40 7.52
CA GLU A 193 -6.00 2.96 7.81
C GLU A 193 -5.32 2.66 9.15
N MET A 194 -4.23 3.37 9.46
CA MET A 194 -3.51 3.23 10.74
C MET A 194 -4.39 3.63 11.93
N LYS A 195 -5.21 4.68 11.79
CA LYS A 195 -6.15 5.10 12.86
C LYS A 195 -7.25 4.07 13.09
N GLU A 196 -7.74 3.44 12.03
CA GLU A 196 -8.85 2.48 12.11
C GLU A 196 -8.38 1.09 12.56
N ARG A 197 -7.20 0.65 12.10
CA ARG A 197 -6.75 -0.75 12.21
C ARG A 197 -5.41 -0.92 12.92
N GLY A 198 -4.76 0.16 13.33
CA GLY A 198 -3.43 0.13 13.97
C GLY A 198 -3.41 -0.39 15.41
N SER A 199 -4.52 -0.92 15.92
CA SER A 199 -4.54 -1.63 17.21
C SER A 199 -3.93 -3.04 17.12
N ASP A 200 -3.99 -3.66 15.95
CA ASP A 200 -3.32 -4.93 15.67
C ASP A 200 -1.82 -4.66 15.42
N PRO A 201 -0.89 -5.25 16.20
CA PRO A 201 0.54 -5.03 16.02
C PRO A 201 1.09 -5.41 14.64
N GLU A 202 0.56 -6.47 14.00
CA GLU A 202 1.03 -6.89 12.67
C GLU A 202 0.63 -5.85 11.62
N VAL A 203 -0.62 -5.40 11.67
CA VAL A 203 -1.15 -4.34 10.79
C VAL A 203 -0.42 -3.03 11.04
N ALA A 204 -0.28 -2.62 12.30
CA ALA A 204 0.41 -1.40 12.69
C ALA A 204 1.86 -1.39 12.21
N SER A 205 2.57 -2.52 12.29
CA SER A 205 3.95 -2.62 11.83
C SER A 205 4.06 -2.50 10.31
N ARG A 206 3.17 -3.17 9.56
CA ARG A 206 3.09 -3.04 8.09
C ARG A 206 2.80 -1.59 7.67
N LEU A 207 1.83 -0.94 8.31
CA LEU A 207 1.46 0.44 8.01
C LEU A 207 2.58 1.42 8.38
N ALA A 208 3.25 1.23 9.51
CA ALA A 208 4.42 2.02 9.88
C ALA A 208 5.57 1.88 8.86
N GLN A 209 5.76 0.69 8.28
CA GLN A 209 6.71 0.50 7.18
C GLN A 209 6.31 1.28 5.92
N ILE A 210 5.03 1.23 5.54
CA ILE A 210 4.49 1.92 4.37
C ILE A 210 4.60 3.44 4.54
N LEU A 211 4.16 3.97 5.68
CA LEU A 211 4.22 5.40 5.99
C LEU A 211 5.68 5.89 6.04
N GLY A 212 6.57 5.16 6.72
CA GLY A 212 8.01 5.47 6.73
C GLY A 212 8.60 5.57 5.33
N MET A 213 8.21 4.66 4.42
CA MET A 213 8.65 4.68 3.02
C MET A 213 8.06 5.85 2.22
N ILE A 214 6.77 6.17 2.43
CA ILE A 214 6.11 7.31 1.77
C ILE A 214 6.81 8.61 2.15
N TYR A 215 7.03 8.86 3.44
CA TYR A 215 7.71 10.07 3.90
C TYR A 215 9.17 10.12 3.44
N ALA A 216 9.87 8.97 3.39
CA ALA A 216 11.22 8.92 2.81
C ALA A 216 11.23 9.33 1.33
N LYS A 217 10.26 8.87 0.54
CA LYS A 217 10.13 9.24 -0.88
C LYS A 217 9.73 10.70 -1.08
N LYS A 218 8.93 11.25 -0.17
CA LYS A 218 8.59 12.68 -0.11
C LYS A 218 9.81 13.56 0.22
N GLY A 219 10.86 12.99 0.81
CA GLY A 219 12.02 13.73 1.33
C GLY A 219 11.82 14.27 2.76
N ASP A 220 10.72 13.90 3.41
CA ASP A 220 10.41 14.25 4.79
C ASP A 220 11.08 13.24 5.73
N PHE A 221 12.33 13.54 6.08
CA PHE A 221 13.17 12.69 6.90
C PHE A 221 12.62 12.49 8.32
N ASP A 222 12.12 13.56 8.95
CA ASP A 222 11.71 13.51 10.36
C ASP A 222 10.47 12.63 10.53
N SER A 223 9.44 12.82 9.69
CA SER A 223 8.26 11.96 9.68
C SER A 223 8.61 10.51 9.33
N SER A 224 9.52 10.29 8.37
CA SER A 224 9.98 8.95 8.00
C SER A 224 10.66 8.24 9.17
N LEU A 225 11.56 8.93 9.87
CA LEU A 225 12.28 8.42 11.02
C LEU A 225 11.32 8.05 12.16
N GLU A 226 10.31 8.90 12.43
CA GLU A 226 9.30 8.62 13.44
C GLU A 226 8.53 7.33 13.16
N TRP A 227 8.06 7.14 11.92
CA TRP A 227 7.33 5.93 11.53
C TRP A 227 8.19 4.68 11.58
N TYR A 228 9.44 4.74 11.14
CA TYR A 228 10.34 3.59 11.28
C TYR A 228 10.70 3.28 12.74
N LYS A 229 10.82 4.28 13.61
CA LYS A 229 10.96 4.06 15.05
C LYS A 229 9.74 3.36 15.65
N LYS A 230 8.52 3.81 15.32
CA LYS A 230 7.27 3.12 15.72
C LYS A 230 7.27 1.65 15.25
N ARG A 231 7.70 1.39 14.01
CA ARG A 231 7.85 0.02 13.50
C ARG A 231 8.83 -0.80 14.33
N ALA A 232 10.00 -0.26 14.65
CA ALA A 232 11.04 -0.92 15.44
C ALA A 232 10.62 -1.16 16.91
N GLU A 233 9.75 -0.32 17.47
CA GLU A 233 9.17 -0.53 18.80
C GLU A 233 8.21 -1.73 18.83
N ILE A 234 7.47 -1.95 17.75
CA ILE A 234 6.59 -3.13 17.58
C ILE A 234 7.42 -4.37 17.27
N GLN A 235 8.41 -4.25 16.39
CA GLN A 235 9.26 -5.35 15.92
C GLN A 235 10.68 -5.27 16.50
N LYS A 236 10.80 -5.33 17.83
CA LYS A 236 12.09 -5.13 18.54
C LYS A 236 13.18 -6.10 18.12
N ASP A 237 12.80 -7.32 17.76
CA ASP A 237 13.71 -8.41 17.36
C ASP A 237 13.82 -8.55 15.84
N ASN A 238 13.29 -7.61 15.06
CA ASN A 238 13.40 -7.61 13.61
C ASN A 238 14.63 -6.80 13.17
N PRO A 239 15.72 -7.46 12.71
CA PRO A 239 16.93 -6.76 12.30
C PRO A 239 16.70 -5.89 11.07
N GLU A 240 15.75 -6.18 10.18
CA GLU A 240 15.37 -5.30 9.07
C GLU A 240 14.74 -3.98 9.54
N ALA A 241 13.95 -3.99 10.61
CA ALA A 241 13.32 -2.78 11.13
C ALA A 241 14.39 -1.80 11.65
N LEU A 242 15.36 -2.31 12.41
CA LEU A 242 16.49 -1.53 12.92
C LEU A 242 17.43 -1.09 11.80
N TYR A 243 17.79 -2.00 10.89
CA TYR A 243 18.62 -1.71 9.72
C TYR A 243 18.05 -0.55 8.89
N THR A 244 16.72 -0.50 8.69
CA THR A 244 16.07 0.55 7.90
C THR A 244 16.30 1.93 8.49
N ILE A 245 16.26 2.08 9.82
CA ILE A 245 16.56 3.35 10.51
C ILE A 245 18.03 3.73 10.29
N GLY A 246 18.93 2.76 10.44
CA GLY A 246 20.36 2.93 10.18
C GLY A 246 20.68 3.45 8.78
N VAL A 247 20.06 2.84 7.77
CA VAL A 247 20.18 3.26 6.36
C VAL A 247 19.59 4.64 6.14
N LEU A 248 18.43 4.95 6.73
CA LEU A 248 17.80 6.26 6.61
C LEU A 248 18.71 7.37 7.16
N CYS A 249 19.30 7.17 8.35
CA CYS A 249 20.27 8.10 8.93
C CYS A 249 21.50 8.29 8.03
N TRP A 250 22.07 7.18 7.53
CA TRP A 250 23.20 7.25 6.60
C TRP A 250 22.84 8.05 5.34
N ASP A 251 21.69 7.75 4.73
CA ASP A 251 21.24 8.40 3.49
C ASP A 251 21.09 9.91 3.67
N LYS A 252 20.50 10.34 4.78
CA LYS A 252 20.36 11.75 5.16
C LYS A 252 21.72 12.43 5.34
N VAL A 253 22.63 11.79 6.09
CA VAL A 253 23.99 12.31 6.36
C VAL A 253 24.82 12.41 5.08
N TYR A 254 24.74 11.39 4.22
CA TYR A 254 25.50 11.29 2.99
C TYR A 254 25.06 12.34 1.97
N HIS A 255 23.74 12.48 1.72
CA HIS A 255 23.22 13.40 0.72
C HIS A 255 23.19 14.87 1.19
N ALA A 256 23.15 15.13 2.49
CA ALA A 256 23.19 16.51 2.98
C ALA A 256 24.56 17.19 2.76
N GLY A 257 25.65 16.43 2.63
CA GLY A 257 26.98 17.03 2.43
C GLY A 257 27.32 18.09 3.49
N ILE A 258 27.92 19.21 3.09
CA ILE A 258 28.39 20.24 4.04
C ILE A 258 27.23 21.12 4.58
N THR A 259 26.01 20.99 4.07
CA THR A 259 24.88 21.88 4.44
C THR A 259 24.21 21.51 5.75
N MET A 260 24.49 20.33 6.31
CA MET A 260 23.95 19.89 7.60
C MET A 260 24.77 20.45 8.76
N ASP A 261 24.08 20.94 9.78
CA ASP A 261 24.68 21.29 11.07
C ASP A 261 25.56 20.14 11.61
N LEU A 262 26.72 20.48 12.18
CA LEU A 262 27.72 19.51 12.58
C LEU A 262 27.23 18.64 13.75
N ASP A 263 26.51 19.22 14.70
CA ASP A 263 26.01 18.48 15.85
C ASP A 263 24.84 17.58 15.45
N LYS A 264 23.97 18.06 14.56
CA LYS A 264 22.94 17.19 13.97
C LYS A 264 23.55 16.04 13.18
N ARG A 265 24.63 16.30 12.42
CA ARG A 265 25.36 15.26 11.69
C ARG A 265 25.91 14.21 12.64
N LYS A 266 26.56 14.61 13.74
CA LYS A 266 27.06 13.69 14.77
C LYS A 266 25.93 12.86 15.36
N GLU A 267 24.82 13.49 15.74
CA GLU A 267 23.65 12.80 16.30
C GLU A 267 23.12 11.70 15.36
N LEU A 268 22.93 12.02 14.08
CA LEU A 268 22.46 11.06 13.09
C LEU A 268 23.47 9.94 12.82
N VAL A 269 24.77 10.27 12.85
CA VAL A 269 25.83 9.27 12.69
C VAL A 269 25.84 8.27 13.86
N GLU A 270 25.77 8.75 15.10
CA GLU A 270 25.71 7.87 16.27
C GLU A 270 24.40 7.06 16.31
N MET A 271 23.26 7.70 16.02
CA MET A 271 21.97 7.00 15.96
C MET A 271 21.98 5.91 14.90
N GLY A 272 22.42 6.22 13.68
CA GLY A 272 22.49 5.24 12.61
C GLY A 272 23.43 4.08 12.95
N MET A 273 24.57 4.37 13.59
CA MET A 273 25.50 3.34 14.06
C MET A 273 24.88 2.40 15.10
N ASP A 274 24.18 2.95 16.11
CA ASP A 274 23.49 2.16 17.15
C ASP A 274 22.50 1.16 16.53
N TYR A 275 21.60 1.65 15.67
CA TYR A 275 20.58 0.82 15.06
C TYR A 275 21.17 -0.25 14.13
N LEU A 276 22.23 0.07 13.39
CA LEU A 276 22.92 -0.91 12.54
C LEU A 276 23.65 -1.97 13.34
N GLN A 277 24.31 -1.59 14.44
CA GLN A 277 25.00 -2.54 15.30
C GLN A 277 24.00 -3.52 15.93
N ARG A 278 22.89 -3.01 16.48
CA ARG A 278 21.83 -3.85 17.02
C ARG A 278 21.22 -4.79 15.97
N ALA A 279 21.05 -4.31 14.73
CA ALA A 279 20.61 -5.16 13.63
C ALA A 279 21.59 -6.29 13.32
N ALA A 280 22.90 -6.00 13.32
CA ALA A 280 23.97 -6.97 13.09
C ALA A 280 24.14 -7.95 14.27
N ASP A 281 23.83 -7.52 15.50
CA ASP A 281 23.88 -8.37 16.68
C ASP A 281 22.72 -9.39 16.69
N ILE A 282 21.53 -8.98 16.22
CA ILE A 282 20.37 -9.89 16.09
C ILE A 282 20.59 -10.90 14.95
N ARG A 283 21.12 -10.45 13.80
CA ARG A 283 21.38 -11.32 12.65
C ARG A 283 22.86 -11.48 12.40
N ASN A 284 23.37 -12.65 12.79
CA ASN A 284 24.71 -13.09 12.39
C ASN A 284 24.86 -13.09 10.86
N ASP A 285 26.07 -12.72 10.39
CA ASP A 285 26.41 -12.60 8.97
C ASP A 285 25.51 -11.63 8.16
N TYR A 286 24.95 -10.59 8.80
CA TYR A 286 24.12 -9.60 8.12
C TYR A 286 24.93 -8.59 7.30
N PHE A 287 25.40 -9.04 6.12
CA PHE A 287 26.32 -8.28 5.29
C PHE A 287 25.79 -6.90 4.90
N GLU A 288 24.47 -6.75 4.72
CA GLU A 288 23.85 -5.46 4.45
C GLU A 288 24.10 -4.48 5.60
N ALA A 289 23.78 -4.84 6.84
CA ALA A 289 24.02 -3.98 8.00
C ALA A 289 25.51 -3.69 8.19
N THR A 290 26.37 -4.72 8.11
CA THR A 290 27.83 -4.58 8.22
C THR A 290 28.42 -3.64 7.15
N SER A 291 27.87 -3.66 5.92
CA SER A 291 28.28 -2.74 4.86
C SER A 291 28.00 -1.29 5.23
N TYR A 292 26.83 -1.01 5.82
CA TYR A 292 26.48 0.33 6.29
C TYR A 292 27.27 0.74 7.53
N ILE A 293 27.59 -0.17 8.46
CA ILE A 293 28.46 0.11 9.61
C ILE A 293 29.82 0.67 9.14
N ASN A 294 30.42 0.05 8.12
CA ASN A 294 31.64 0.59 7.49
C ASN A 294 31.43 2.02 6.98
N LEU A 295 30.34 2.29 6.26
CA LEU A 295 30.06 3.63 5.75
C LEU A 295 29.85 4.65 6.88
N MET A 296 29.22 4.25 7.99
CA MET A 296 29.06 5.09 9.17
C MET A 296 30.39 5.39 9.85
N TYR A 297 31.32 4.42 9.95
CA TYR A 297 32.68 4.70 10.42
C TYR A 297 33.43 5.67 9.51
N ARG A 298 33.20 5.65 8.19
CA ARG A 298 33.76 6.65 7.28
C ARG A 298 33.20 8.05 7.56
N GLU A 299 31.92 8.16 7.89
CA GLU A 299 31.35 9.44 8.33
C GLU A 299 31.92 9.89 9.68
N LYS A 300 32.12 8.98 10.65
CA LYS A 300 32.82 9.29 11.92
C LYS A 300 34.26 9.77 11.68
N ALA A 301 34.99 9.14 10.75
CA ALA A 301 36.33 9.58 10.38
C ALA A 301 36.31 11.01 9.82
N LYS A 302 35.40 11.32 8.87
CA LYS A 302 35.25 12.69 8.35
C LYS A 302 34.97 13.70 9.46
N LEU A 303 34.10 13.35 10.40
CA LEU A 303 33.79 14.20 11.57
C LEU A 303 35.03 14.44 12.44
N ALA A 304 35.80 13.39 12.72
CA ALA A 304 37.04 13.50 13.49
C ALA A 304 38.08 14.38 12.77
N GLN A 305 38.22 14.22 11.45
CA GLN A 305 39.10 15.05 10.63
C GLN A 305 38.70 16.53 10.68
N LEU A 306 37.40 16.83 10.56
CA LEU A 306 36.88 18.19 10.65
C LEU A 306 37.10 18.81 12.04
N ALA A 307 37.06 17.99 13.10
CA ALA A 307 37.36 18.42 14.46
C ALA A 307 38.87 18.53 14.76
N GLY A 308 39.75 18.20 13.80
CA GLY A 308 41.20 18.18 14.01
C GLY A 308 41.70 17.01 14.88
N ASN A 309 40.84 16.04 15.19
CA ASN A 309 41.17 14.87 15.99
C ASN A 309 41.72 13.74 15.09
N MET A 310 43.02 13.79 14.84
CA MET A 310 43.70 12.84 13.94
C MET A 310 43.80 11.42 14.50
N GLU A 311 43.76 11.27 15.83
CA GLU A 311 43.75 9.96 16.48
C GLU A 311 42.45 9.21 16.19
N ASP A 312 41.31 9.86 16.44
CA ASP A 312 39.99 9.28 16.13
C ASP A 312 39.78 9.10 14.63
N PHE A 313 40.33 10.00 13.80
CA PHE A 313 40.33 9.82 12.34
C PHE A 313 41.01 8.50 11.92
N ALA A 314 42.22 8.24 12.42
CA ALA A 314 42.96 7.03 12.10
C ALA A 314 42.23 5.78 12.63
N LYS A 315 41.72 5.84 13.86
CA LYS A 315 40.94 4.78 14.49
C LYS A 315 39.69 4.43 13.69
N TYR A 316 38.86 5.41 13.35
CA TYR A 316 37.63 5.17 12.60
C TYR A 316 37.88 4.72 11.16
N THR A 317 38.96 5.19 10.53
CA THR A 317 39.39 4.69 9.22
C THR A 317 39.76 3.21 9.29
N GLN A 318 40.49 2.79 10.33
CA GLN A 318 40.84 1.39 10.54
C GLN A 318 39.59 0.52 10.79
N GLU A 319 38.64 0.99 11.60
CA GLU A 319 37.38 0.28 11.84
C GLU A 319 36.54 0.16 10.56
N ALA A 320 36.43 1.22 9.76
CA ALA A 320 35.76 1.19 8.47
C ALA A 320 36.33 0.08 7.56
N ASP A 321 37.66 -0.01 7.45
CA ASP A 321 38.31 -1.02 6.63
C ASP A 321 38.13 -2.45 7.16
N LYS A 322 38.07 -2.63 8.50
CA LYS A 322 37.72 -3.93 9.11
C LYS A 322 36.31 -4.36 8.72
N PHE A 323 35.31 -3.48 8.90
CA PHE A 323 33.92 -3.79 8.56
C PHE A 323 33.70 -3.97 7.05
N MET A 324 34.46 -3.27 6.21
CA MET A 324 34.46 -3.50 4.77
C MET A 324 34.94 -4.91 4.39
N LYS A 325 36.03 -5.39 5.01
CA LYS A 325 36.51 -6.76 4.79
C LYS A 325 35.49 -7.79 5.29
N LEU A 326 34.96 -7.58 6.49
CA LEU A 326 33.95 -8.45 7.09
C LEU A 326 32.71 -8.57 6.22
N SER A 327 32.18 -7.46 5.69
CA SER A 327 30.98 -7.51 4.84
C SER A 327 31.20 -8.25 3.52
N LEU A 328 32.40 -8.13 2.93
CA LEU A 328 32.78 -8.88 1.74
C LEU A 328 32.88 -10.40 2.02
N GLU A 329 33.40 -10.79 3.18
CA GLU A 329 33.46 -12.19 3.61
C GLU A 329 32.07 -12.77 3.85
N GLN A 330 31.20 -12.06 4.59
CA GLN A 330 29.81 -12.46 4.82
C GLN A 330 29.06 -12.62 3.49
N ARG A 331 29.24 -11.67 2.55
CA ARG A 331 28.64 -11.76 1.21
C ARG A 331 29.13 -12.98 0.43
N LYS A 332 30.43 -13.29 0.47
CA LYS A 332 30.99 -14.50 -0.17
C LYS A 332 30.36 -15.77 0.42
N LYS A 333 30.27 -15.88 1.74
CA LYS A 333 29.61 -17.01 2.42
C LYS A 333 28.14 -17.14 2.02
N ALA A 334 27.41 -16.02 1.95
CA ALA A 334 26.00 -16.02 1.56
C ALA A 334 25.79 -16.47 0.09
N MET A 335 26.70 -16.11 -0.81
CA MET A 335 26.69 -16.57 -2.21
C MET A 335 27.00 -18.07 -2.30
N ALA A 336 27.97 -18.57 -1.54
CA ALA A 336 28.36 -19.98 -1.52
C ALA A 336 27.25 -20.90 -0.98
N LYS A 337 26.35 -20.41 -0.12
CA LYS A 337 25.19 -21.18 0.37
C LYS A 337 24.05 -21.30 -0.67
N LYS A 338 24.08 -20.51 -1.75
CA LYS A 338 23.00 -20.44 -2.75
C LYS A 338 23.32 -21.19 -4.05
N GLY A 339 24.58 -21.51 -4.29
CA GLY A 339 25.02 -22.38 -5.39
C GLY A 339 25.20 -23.80 -4.86
#